data_AF-A0A239R7U9-F1
#
_entry.id   AF-A0A239R7U9-F1
#
_cell.length_a   1.000
_cell.length_b   1.000
_cell.length_c   1.000
_cell.angle_alpha   90.00
_cell.angle_beta   90.00
_cell.angle_gamma   90.00
#
_symmetry.space_group_name_H-M   'P 1'
#
loop_
_entity.id
_entity.type
_entity.pdbx_description
1 polymer ?
#
loop_
_entity_poly.entity_id
_entity_poly.type
_entity_poly.pdbx_seq_one_letter_code
_entity_poly.pdbx_strand_id
1 'polypeptide(L)'
;MNNQDLLNIELEEYIKTVTMTDEEICALREWVSKRHSVHENPCDAEDGHGNYLDFIDVYRDGKEIEDTLEGMTEREKEAFINIHFRDIPDEMPNPMSRKAYLETELIRLRNENAMYKSFIQYKNLKIDFDKYREPKFKFVSEETESLMINGEELPFKEVLS
;
A
#
# COMPACT_ATOMS: atom_id res chain seq x y z
N MET A 1 -25.34 18.05 -28.38
CA MET A 1 -24.26 17.10 -28.07
C MET A 1 -24.73 16.30 -26.88
N ASN A 2 -24.85 14.97 -27.02
CA ASN A 2 -25.29 14.11 -25.93
C ASN A 2 -24.10 13.77 -25.00
N ASN A 3 -24.36 13.20 -23.83
CA ASN A 3 -23.29 12.89 -22.87
C ASN A 3 -22.27 11.87 -23.43
N GLN A 4 -22.71 10.92 -24.25
CA GLN A 4 -21.83 9.94 -24.86
C GLN A 4 -20.85 10.59 -25.87
N ASP A 5 -21.31 11.60 -26.62
CA ASP A 5 -20.48 12.32 -27.57
C ASP A 5 -19.32 13.03 -26.84
N LEU A 6 -19.58 13.57 -25.64
CA LEU A 6 -18.57 14.20 -24.79
C LEU A 6 -17.53 13.19 -24.29
N LEU A 7 -17.99 12.05 -23.77
CA LEU A 7 -17.11 10.97 -23.30
C LEU A 7 -16.25 10.38 -24.43
N ASN A 8 -16.80 10.29 -25.65
CA ASN A 8 -16.02 9.83 -26.80
C ASN A 8 -14.94 10.85 -27.22
N ILE A 9 -15.21 12.15 -27.10
CA ILE A 9 -14.19 13.19 -27.34
C ILE A 9 -13.08 13.09 -26.29
N GLU A 10 -13.45 12.98 -25.02
CA GLU A 10 -12.52 12.80 -23.89
C GLU A 10 -11.63 11.57 -24.12
N LEU A 11 -12.22 10.42 -24.48
CA LEU A 11 -11.48 9.20 -24.82
C LEU A 11 -10.43 9.41 -25.92
N GLU A 12 -10.81 10.06 -27.02
CA GLU A 12 -9.93 10.31 -28.16
C GLU A 12 -8.81 11.32 -27.85
N GLU A 13 -9.02 12.22 -26.89
CA GLU A 13 -7.97 13.08 -26.36
C GLU A 13 -7.03 12.31 -25.43
N TYR A 14 -7.61 11.51 -24.53
CA TYR A 14 -6.87 10.72 -23.54
C TYR A 14 -5.93 9.69 -24.18
N ILE A 15 -6.38 8.98 -25.22
CA ILE A 15 -5.56 8.01 -25.97
C ILE A 15 -4.32 8.66 -26.61
N LYS A 16 -4.37 9.96 -26.92
CA LYS A 16 -3.22 10.68 -27.51
C LYS A 16 -2.20 11.10 -26.45
N THR A 17 -2.64 11.27 -25.21
CA THR A 17 -1.80 11.79 -24.11
C THR A 17 -1.16 10.69 -23.29
N VAL A 18 -1.80 9.52 -23.20
CA VAL A 18 -1.33 8.41 -22.37
C VAL A 18 -0.91 7.24 -23.27
N THR A 19 0.33 6.77 -23.09
CA THR A 19 0.83 5.57 -23.79
C THR A 19 0.06 4.35 -23.29
N MET A 20 -0.56 3.61 -24.21
CA MET A 20 -1.33 2.41 -23.90
C MET A 20 -1.07 1.28 -24.90
N THR A 21 -1.30 0.04 -24.48
CA THR A 21 -1.35 -1.14 -25.36
C THR A 21 -2.70 -1.26 -26.08
N ASP A 22 -2.79 -2.11 -27.09
CA ASP A 22 -4.07 -2.35 -27.80
C ASP A 22 -5.14 -2.95 -26.86
N GLU A 23 -4.74 -3.79 -25.90
CA GLU A 23 -5.63 -4.38 -24.90
C GLU A 23 -6.19 -3.32 -23.95
N GLU A 24 -5.33 -2.43 -23.46
CA GLU A 24 -5.69 -1.29 -22.63
C GLU A 24 -6.66 -0.33 -23.33
N ILE A 25 -6.42 -0.03 -24.62
CA ILE A 25 -7.32 0.79 -25.43
C ILE A 25 -8.68 0.12 -25.58
N CYS A 26 -8.72 -1.21 -25.75
CA CYS A 26 -9.99 -1.95 -25.83
C CYS A 26 -10.76 -1.90 -24.51
N ALA A 27 -10.09 -2.11 -23.38
CA ALA A 27 -10.69 -2.03 -22.05
C ALA A 27 -11.25 -0.62 -21.77
N LEU A 28 -10.47 0.43 -22.07
CA LEU A 28 -10.88 1.82 -21.90
C LEU A 28 -12.08 2.19 -22.80
N ARG A 29 -12.11 1.70 -24.05
CA ARG A 29 -13.27 1.85 -24.95
C ARG A 29 -14.52 1.19 -24.41
N GLU A 30 -14.39 -0.02 -23.86
CA GLU A 30 -15.53 -0.72 -23.25
C GLU A 30 -16.05 0.05 -22.02
N TRP A 31 -15.16 0.56 -21.18
CA TRP A 31 -15.50 1.39 -20.02
C TRP A 31 -16.31 2.64 -20.42
N VAL A 32 -15.81 3.40 -21.39
CA VAL A 32 -16.47 4.60 -21.92
C VAL A 32 -17.82 4.27 -22.59
N SER A 33 -17.94 3.11 -23.24
CA SER A 33 -19.21 2.66 -23.83
C SER A 33 -20.31 2.43 -22.80
N LYS A 34 -19.93 2.16 -21.55
CA LYS A 34 -20.83 2.01 -20.40
C LYS A 34 -21.15 3.35 -19.72
N ARG A 35 -20.76 4.48 -20.33
CA ARG A 35 -20.99 5.87 -19.88
C ARG A 35 -20.16 6.30 -18.67
N HIS A 36 -18.95 5.79 -18.57
CA HIS A 36 -17.99 6.24 -17.58
C HIS A 36 -16.94 7.16 -18.20
N SER A 37 -16.42 8.09 -17.40
CA SER A 37 -15.27 8.92 -17.81
C SER A 37 -13.98 8.13 -17.74
N VAL A 38 -12.99 8.50 -18.56
CA VAL A 38 -11.63 7.94 -18.48
C VAL A 38 -10.93 8.27 -17.14
N HIS A 39 -11.39 9.34 -16.47
CA HIS A 39 -10.91 9.82 -15.18
C HIS A 39 -11.69 9.25 -13.98
N GLU A 40 -12.67 8.39 -14.24
CA GLU A 40 -13.37 7.63 -13.21
C GLU A 40 -12.78 6.23 -13.08
N ASN A 41 -12.93 5.61 -11.93
CA ASN A 41 -12.52 4.23 -11.70
C ASN A 41 -13.61 3.44 -10.94
N PRO A 42 -13.61 2.09 -11.00
CA PRO A 42 -14.72 1.29 -10.49
C PRO A 42 -14.77 1.13 -8.97
N CYS A 43 -13.75 1.62 -8.24
CA CYS A 43 -13.57 1.33 -6.81
C CYS A 43 -13.22 2.57 -5.97
N ASP A 44 -13.45 3.78 -6.49
CA ASP A 44 -13.10 5.05 -5.84
C ASP A 44 -11.64 5.10 -5.34
N ALA A 45 -10.72 4.45 -6.07
CA ALA A 45 -9.31 4.38 -5.71
C ALA A 45 -8.63 5.75 -5.82
N GLU A 46 -7.76 6.06 -4.87
CA GLU A 46 -7.02 7.33 -4.76
C GLU A 46 -5.50 7.12 -4.60
N ASP A 47 -4.71 8.11 -5.01
CA ASP A 47 -3.24 8.13 -4.96
C ASP A 47 -2.64 8.34 -3.55
N GLY A 48 -3.47 8.29 -2.49
CA GLY A 48 -3.08 8.60 -1.12
C GLY A 48 -2.88 10.10 -0.82
N HIS A 49 -3.06 10.96 -1.80
CA HIS A 49 -3.07 12.43 -1.66
C HIS A 49 -4.46 13.04 -1.91
N GLY A 50 -5.48 12.19 -2.07
CA GLY A 50 -6.87 12.58 -2.30
C GLY A 50 -7.20 12.86 -3.76
N ASN A 51 -6.32 12.50 -4.71
CA ASN A 51 -6.67 12.51 -6.13
C ASN A 51 -7.12 11.09 -6.53
N TYR A 52 -8.28 11.00 -7.17
CA TYR A 52 -8.76 9.74 -7.73
C TYR A 52 -7.86 9.31 -8.89
N LEU A 53 -7.60 7.99 -8.95
CA LEU A 53 -6.88 7.37 -10.05
C LEU A 53 -7.77 7.30 -11.29
N ASP A 54 -7.16 7.40 -12.47
CA ASP A 54 -7.85 7.17 -13.74
C ASP A 54 -8.16 5.67 -13.92
N PHE A 55 -9.13 5.34 -14.79
CA PHE A 55 -9.49 3.94 -15.07
C PHE A 55 -8.27 3.09 -15.42
N ILE A 56 -7.36 3.64 -16.23
CA ILE A 56 -6.25 2.88 -16.78
C ILE A 56 -5.22 2.49 -15.72
N ASP A 57 -5.05 3.32 -14.69
CA ASP A 57 -4.13 3.03 -13.59
C ASP A 57 -4.66 1.86 -12.76
N VAL A 58 -5.95 1.90 -12.40
CA VAL A 58 -6.61 0.79 -11.69
C VAL A 58 -6.66 -0.49 -12.52
N TYR A 59 -6.84 -0.38 -13.84
CA TYR A 59 -6.81 -1.53 -14.75
C TYR A 59 -5.43 -2.20 -14.77
N ARG A 60 -4.35 -1.41 -14.85
CA ARG A 60 -2.98 -1.91 -14.83
C ARG A 60 -2.63 -2.58 -13.51
N ASP A 61 -2.99 -1.98 -12.39
CA ASP A 61 -2.80 -2.57 -11.07
C ASP A 61 -3.53 -3.91 -10.95
N GLY A 62 -4.78 -3.97 -11.44
CA GLY A 62 -5.55 -5.21 -11.50
C GLY A 62 -4.87 -6.29 -12.34
N LYS A 63 -4.33 -5.93 -13.51
CA LYS A 63 -3.57 -6.84 -14.38
C LYS A 63 -2.28 -7.33 -13.72
N GLU A 64 -1.53 -6.47 -13.05
CA GLU A 64 -0.33 -6.86 -12.32
C GLU A 64 -0.66 -7.86 -11.19
N ILE A 65 -1.77 -7.67 -10.50
CA ILE A 65 -2.27 -8.62 -9.49
C ILE A 65 -2.62 -9.95 -10.15
N GLU A 66 -3.39 -9.95 -11.25
CA GLU A 66 -3.73 -11.18 -11.97
C GLU A 66 -2.49 -11.94 -12.42
N ASP A 67 -1.52 -11.25 -13.02
CA ASP A 67 -0.27 -11.83 -13.51
C ASP A 67 0.58 -12.36 -12.36
N THR A 68 0.59 -11.67 -11.21
CA THR A 68 1.28 -12.13 -9.99
C THR A 68 0.64 -13.40 -9.44
N LEU A 69 -0.69 -13.47 -9.44
CA LEU A 69 -1.44 -14.63 -8.97
C LEU A 69 -1.42 -15.80 -9.96
N GLU A 70 -0.96 -15.58 -11.19
CA GLU A 70 -0.87 -16.61 -12.21
C GLU A 70 0.12 -17.70 -11.79
N GLY A 71 -0.32 -18.95 -11.83
CA GLY A 71 0.50 -20.10 -11.43
C GLY A 71 0.58 -20.35 -9.92
N MET A 72 0.06 -19.44 -9.07
CA MET A 72 -0.06 -19.68 -7.63
C MET A 72 -1.16 -20.70 -7.33
N THR A 73 -0.97 -21.48 -6.26
CA THR A 73 -2.03 -22.32 -5.68
C THR A 73 -3.06 -21.45 -4.97
N GLU A 74 -4.29 -21.96 -4.79
CA GLU A 74 -5.35 -21.22 -4.09
C GLU A 74 -4.94 -20.75 -2.68
N ARG A 75 -4.13 -21.54 -1.97
CA ARG A 75 -3.59 -21.16 -0.65
C ARG A 75 -2.59 -20.00 -0.75
N GLU A 76 -1.77 -19.97 -1.79
CA GLU A 76 -0.82 -18.88 -2.03
C GLU A 76 -1.54 -17.60 -2.46
N LYS A 77 -2.59 -17.72 -3.29
CA LYS A 77 -3.46 -16.58 -3.64
C LYS A 77 -4.17 -16.01 -2.41
N GLU A 78 -4.74 -16.87 -1.56
CA GLU A 78 -5.38 -16.44 -0.32
C GLU A 78 -4.38 -15.76 0.62
N ALA A 79 -3.16 -16.29 0.75
CA ALA A 79 -2.09 -15.65 1.51
C ALA A 79 -1.72 -14.27 0.94
N PHE A 80 -1.55 -14.16 -0.38
CA PHE A 80 -1.25 -12.89 -1.06
C PHE A 80 -2.35 -11.86 -0.81
N ILE A 81 -3.62 -12.24 -1.00
CA ILE A 81 -4.77 -11.35 -0.79
C ILE A 81 -4.83 -10.86 0.67
N ASN A 82 -4.61 -11.76 1.64
CA ASN A 82 -4.63 -11.41 3.05
C ASN A 82 -3.48 -10.47 3.47
N ILE A 83 -2.30 -10.61 2.85
CA ILE A 83 -1.14 -9.77 3.14
C ILE A 83 -1.32 -8.36 2.55
N HIS A 84 -1.86 -8.27 1.33
CA HIS A 84 -1.81 -7.06 0.53
C HIS A 84 -3.11 -6.25 0.51
N PHE A 85 -4.28 -6.86 0.77
CA PHE A 85 -5.58 -6.22 0.53
C PHE A 85 -6.61 -6.34 1.66
N ARG A 86 -6.38 -7.18 2.68
CA ARG A 86 -7.25 -7.16 3.87
C ARG A 86 -6.77 -6.12 4.87
N ASP A 87 -7.69 -5.29 5.34
CA ASP A 87 -7.58 -4.67 6.66
C ASP A 87 -7.23 -5.76 7.66
N ILE A 88 -6.09 -5.59 8.33
CA ILE A 88 -5.43 -6.57 9.19
C ILE A 88 -6.47 -7.28 10.08
N PRO A 89 -6.72 -8.60 9.90
CA PRO A 89 -7.53 -9.35 10.84
C PRO A 89 -6.83 -9.40 12.21
N ASP A 90 -7.59 -9.29 13.31
CA ASP A 90 -7.10 -9.41 14.70
C ASP A 90 -6.31 -10.70 14.95
N GLU A 91 -6.50 -11.73 14.13
CA GLU A 91 -5.73 -12.97 14.13
C GLU A 91 -4.89 -13.07 12.85
N MET A 92 -3.58 -12.86 13.00
CA MET A 92 -2.53 -13.00 11.98
C MET A 92 -2.72 -14.28 11.14
N PRO A 93 -3.12 -14.22 9.86
CA PRO A 93 -2.97 -15.35 8.97
C PRO A 93 -1.53 -15.38 8.49
N ASN A 94 -0.88 -16.54 8.47
CA ASN A 94 0.49 -16.63 8.01
C ASN A 94 0.74 -17.62 6.87
N PRO A 95 1.53 -17.21 5.86
CA PRO A 95 2.86 -17.81 5.69
C PRO A 95 4.04 -16.84 5.42
N MET A 96 3.92 -15.52 5.61
CA MET A 96 5.08 -14.61 5.76
C MET A 96 5.85 -14.94 7.05
N SER A 97 7.14 -15.29 7.01
CA SER A 97 7.88 -15.52 8.27
C SER A 97 7.63 -14.37 9.27
N ARG A 98 7.43 -14.67 10.56
CA ARG A 98 7.17 -13.64 11.60
C ARG A 98 8.14 -12.47 11.49
N LYS A 99 9.37 -12.76 11.08
CA LYS A 99 10.41 -11.79 10.74
C LYS A 99 10.02 -10.80 9.63
N ALA A 100 9.56 -11.29 8.47
CA ALA A 100 9.18 -10.45 7.33
C ALA A 100 8.00 -9.51 7.65
N TYR A 101 7.01 -9.99 8.41
CA TYR A 101 5.92 -9.15 8.91
C TYR A 101 6.44 -8.03 9.82
N LEU A 102 7.27 -8.38 10.81
CA LEU A 102 7.85 -7.41 11.72
C LEU A 102 8.76 -6.40 11.00
N GLU A 103 9.50 -6.82 9.98
CA GLU A 103 10.34 -5.93 9.16
C GLU A 103 9.48 -4.93 8.36
N THR A 104 8.38 -5.39 7.77
CA THR A 104 7.44 -4.54 7.03
C THR A 104 6.76 -3.53 7.96
N GLU A 105 6.29 -3.99 9.11
CA GLU A 105 5.64 -3.12 10.09
C GLU A 105 6.62 -2.11 10.70
N LEU A 106 7.88 -2.50 10.92
CA LEU A 106 8.94 -1.57 11.33
C LEU A 106 9.17 -0.46 10.30
N ILE A 107 9.17 -0.78 9.01
CA ILE A 107 9.31 0.21 7.93
C ILE A 107 8.11 1.17 7.94
N ARG A 108 6.89 0.64 8.02
CA ARG A 108 5.65 1.44 8.09
C ARG A 108 5.69 2.42 9.26
N LEU A 109 5.97 1.93 10.46
CA LEU A 109 6.05 2.74 11.68
C LEU A 109 7.19 3.77 11.64
N ARG A 110 8.31 3.46 10.99
CA ARG A 110 9.41 4.42 10.79
C ARG A 110 8.98 5.60 9.90
N ASN A 111 8.29 5.31 8.80
CA ASN A 111 7.79 6.33 7.88
C ASN A 111 6.75 7.21 8.56
N GLU A 112 5.80 6.61 9.28
CA GLU A 112 4.78 7.35 10.02
C GLU A 112 5.40 8.29 11.07
N ASN A 113 6.38 7.79 11.84
CA ASN A 113 7.14 8.61 12.79
C ASN A 113 7.90 9.75 12.12
N ALA A 114 8.48 9.55 10.93
CA ALA A 114 9.17 10.60 10.19
C ALA A 114 8.20 11.71 9.75
N MET A 115 6.99 11.35 9.31
CA MET A 115 5.94 12.31 8.98
C MET A 115 5.51 13.11 10.20
N TYR A 116 5.25 12.46 11.34
CA TYR A 116 4.89 13.18 12.57
C TYR A 116 5.99 14.10 13.06
N LYS A 117 7.25 13.68 13.03
CA LYS A 117 8.39 14.55 13.38
C LYS A 117 8.46 15.79 12.50
N SER A 118 8.27 15.62 11.18
CA SER A 118 8.25 16.73 10.22
C SER A 118 7.09 17.69 10.49
N PHE A 119 5.90 17.16 10.79
CA PHE A 119 4.74 17.97 11.16
C PHE A 119 4.95 18.75 12.45
N ILE A 120 5.50 18.13 13.49
CA ILE A 120 5.82 18.76 14.78
C ILE A 120 6.80 19.91 14.59
N GLN A 121 7.85 19.72 13.79
CA GLN A 121 8.81 20.76 13.44
C GLN A 121 8.14 21.91 12.69
N TYR A 122 7.34 21.60 11.66
CA TYR A 122 6.62 22.60 10.87
C TYR A 122 5.66 23.44 11.74
N LYS A 123 4.97 22.82 12.69
CA LYS A 123 4.05 23.50 13.62
C LYS A 123 4.74 24.12 14.83
N ASN A 124 6.07 24.02 14.94
CA ASN A 124 6.86 24.48 16.09
C ASN A 124 6.30 23.95 17.44
N LEU A 125 5.82 22.72 17.43
CA LEU A 125 5.26 22.07 18.62
C LEU A 125 6.40 21.51 19.48
N LYS A 126 6.33 21.78 20.79
CA LYS A 126 7.25 21.18 21.75
C LYS A 126 6.59 19.95 22.34
N ILE A 127 7.05 18.77 21.92
CA ILE A 127 6.56 17.49 22.43
C ILE A 127 7.66 16.85 23.27
N ASP A 128 7.31 16.47 24.50
CA ASP A 128 8.14 15.64 25.36
C ASP A 128 7.90 14.17 24.99
N PHE A 129 8.75 13.66 24.11
CA PHE A 129 8.67 12.26 23.67
C PHE A 129 9.00 11.27 24.78
N ASP A 130 9.76 11.68 25.81
CA ASP A 130 10.13 10.78 26.91
C ASP A 130 8.91 10.36 27.75
N LYS A 131 7.84 11.17 27.76
CA LYS A 131 6.55 10.82 28.38
C LYS A 131 5.87 9.61 27.72
N TYR A 132 6.11 9.40 26.43
CA TYR A 132 5.48 8.34 25.64
C TYR A 132 6.43 7.15 25.43
N ARG A 133 7.63 7.22 26.00
CA ARG A 133 8.61 6.14 25.95
C ARG A 133 8.20 5.05 26.93
N GLU A 134 7.79 3.90 26.41
CA GLU A 134 7.52 2.75 27.27
C GLU A 134 8.81 2.29 27.98
N PRO A 135 8.82 2.14 29.33
CA PRO A 135 10.03 1.80 30.09
C PRO A 135 10.66 0.46 29.70
N LYS A 136 9.86 -0.44 29.11
CA LYS A 136 10.25 -1.82 28.77
C LYS A 136 11.01 -1.93 27.46
N PHE A 137 10.99 -0.89 26.62
CA PHE A 137 11.66 -0.90 25.33
C PHE A 137 12.76 0.17 25.30
N LYS A 138 13.97 -0.21 25.72
CA LYS A 138 15.17 0.53 25.35
C LYS A 138 15.55 0.09 23.94
N PHE A 139 15.43 1.00 22.97
CA PHE A 139 16.09 0.84 21.68
C PHE A 139 17.58 0.62 21.93
N VAL A 140 18.02 -0.60 21.63
CA VAL A 140 19.42 -0.93 21.54
C VAL A 140 19.90 -0.34 20.20
N SER A 141 20.97 0.45 20.24
CA SER A 141 21.54 1.13 19.08
C SER A 141 21.80 0.16 17.93
N GLU A 142 21.82 0.67 16.70
CA GLU A 142 22.01 -0.07 15.43
C GLU A 142 23.24 -1.00 15.38
N GLU A 143 24.09 -0.99 16.40
CA GLU A 143 25.35 -1.74 16.49
C GLU A 143 25.26 -3.09 17.21
N THR A 144 24.18 -3.42 17.92
CA THR A 144 24.10 -4.71 18.63
C THR A 144 22.79 -5.44 18.33
N GLU A 145 22.91 -6.63 17.72
CA GLU A 145 21.84 -7.59 17.38
C GLU A 145 21.17 -8.23 18.62
N SER A 146 20.97 -7.47 19.69
CA SER A 146 20.41 -7.91 20.96
C SER A 146 19.31 -6.96 21.46
N LEU A 147 18.30 -7.51 22.12
CA LEU A 147 17.20 -6.78 22.75
C LEU A 147 17.25 -6.96 24.25
N MET A 148 17.03 -5.88 25.00
CA MET A 148 16.88 -5.95 26.46
C MET A 148 15.42 -6.21 26.82
N ILE A 149 15.10 -7.39 27.36
CA ILE A 149 13.75 -7.75 27.82
C ILE A 149 13.83 -8.06 29.32
N ASN A 150 13.06 -7.34 30.15
CA ASN A 150 13.04 -7.50 31.61
C ASN A 150 14.41 -7.39 32.32
N GLY A 151 15.38 -6.72 31.70
CA GLY A 151 16.74 -6.57 32.25
C GLY A 151 17.73 -7.63 31.79
N GLU A 152 17.32 -8.56 30.94
CA GLU A 152 18.19 -9.56 30.31
C GLU A 152 18.46 -9.20 28.84
N GLU A 153 19.70 -9.38 28.40
CA GLU A 153 20.12 -9.17 27.02
C GLU A 153 19.87 -10.46 26.22
N LEU A 154 18.91 -10.43 25.31
CA LEU A 154 18.55 -11.57 24.46
C LEU A 154 19.00 -11.33 23.02
N PRO A 155 19.77 -12.27 22.42
CA PRO A 155 20.10 -12.20 21.01
C PRO A 155 18.83 -12.30 20.16
N PHE A 156 18.73 -11.49 19.10
CA PHE A 156 17.54 -11.43 18.24
C PHE A 156 17.12 -12.80 17.67
N LYS A 157 18.08 -13.72 17.49
CA LYS A 157 17.85 -15.10 16.99
C LYS A 157 17.06 -15.99 17.97
N GLU A 158 17.13 -15.72 19.26
CA GLU A 158 16.44 -16.51 20.30
C GLU A 158 15.04 -15.98 20.62
N VAL A 159 14.74 -14.72 20.25
CA VAL A 159 13.40 -14.12 20.44
C VAL A 159 12.39 -14.63 19.40
N LEU A 160 12.87 -15.24 18.31
CA LEU A 160 12.06 -15.67 17.16
C LEU A 160 11.88 -17.19 17.03
N SER A 161 12.43 -18.01 17.94
CA SER A 161 12.16 -19.45 18.04
C SER A 161 10.95 -19.76 18.92
#